data_AF-A0A0F8YHQ9-F1
#
_entry.id   AF-A0A0F8YHQ9-F1
#
_cell.length_a   1.000
_cell.length_b   1.000
_cell.length_c   1.000
_cell.angle_alpha   90.00
_cell.angle_beta   90.00
_cell.angle_gamma   90.00
#
_symmetry.space_group_name_H-M   'P 1'
#
loop_
_entity.id
_entity.type
_entity.pdbx_description
1 polymer ?
#
loop_
_entity_poly.entity_id
_entity_poly.type
_entity_poly.pdbx_seq_one_letter_code
_entity_poly.pdbx_strand_id
1 'polypeptide(L)'
;MAETNPIVVADQEVKEEFDIGVSDDDLVTLINSWEKESEDLSTVLKGIVEQNIAYYRGIQTGVEFLYGKQSKTVENRIFMAVETMIPIVTARPPDIVVIANSENEDAQINAQALQDTLGFHFERLRIQEKSERWNRDLIVKRYAVYKMPWNDKTDDVDLRVVDPRRIRIPRYGTSVHALAFILENVEMSFKQIEDFFGEEAANKVLENSPTQAEGERKIRERNKVITEAWTNEFVAWKVGSVI
;
A
#
# COMPACT_ATOMS: atom_id res chain seq x y z
N MET A 1 -31.06 44.66 -27.36
CA MET A 1 -31.07 43.65 -26.28
C MET A 1 -31.04 42.31 -26.97
N ALA A 2 -29.89 41.63 -26.94
CA ALA A 2 -29.72 40.31 -27.55
C ALA A 2 -29.74 39.29 -26.41
N GLU A 3 -30.71 38.39 -26.44
CA GLU A 3 -30.84 37.29 -25.49
C GLU A 3 -29.79 36.23 -25.81
N THR A 4 -28.80 36.10 -24.94
CA THR A 4 -27.84 34.99 -24.95
C THR A 4 -28.46 33.81 -24.20
N ASN A 5 -28.85 32.77 -24.93
CA ASN A 5 -29.18 31.48 -24.34
C ASN A 5 -27.93 30.85 -23.70
N PRO A 6 -27.99 30.37 -22.45
CA PRO A 6 -26.89 29.63 -21.86
C PRO A 6 -26.76 28.27 -22.54
N ILE A 7 -25.53 27.95 -22.98
CA ILE A 7 -25.15 26.61 -23.41
C ILE A 7 -25.15 25.74 -22.16
N VAL A 8 -26.17 24.88 -22.05
CA VAL A 8 -26.17 23.80 -21.07
C VAL A 8 -25.19 22.75 -21.59
N VAL A 9 -23.96 22.78 -21.09
CA VAL A 9 -23.03 21.66 -21.24
C VAL A 9 -23.54 20.59 -20.29
N ALA A 10 -24.23 19.59 -20.84
CA ALA A 10 -24.53 18.38 -20.11
C ALA A 10 -23.21 17.65 -19.87
N ASP A 11 -22.73 17.66 -18.62
CA ASP A 11 -21.70 16.73 -18.14
C ASP A 11 -22.29 15.31 -18.23
N GLN A 12 -22.17 14.70 -19.40
CA GLN A 12 -22.21 13.25 -19.50
C GLN A 12 -20.86 12.76 -19.00
N GLU A 13 -20.81 12.27 -17.76
CA GLU A 13 -19.73 11.42 -17.28
C GLU A 13 -19.66 10.20 -18.21
N VAL A 14 -18.86 10.31 -19.27
CA VAL A 14 -18.45 9.16 -20.07
C VAL A 14 -17.55 8.34 -19.17
N LYS A 15 -18.12 7.34 -18.47
CA LYS A 15 -17.34 6.23 -17.94
C LYS A 15 -16.75 5.50 -19.14
N GLU A 16 -15.58 5.94 -19.58
CA GLU A 16 -14.75 5.13 -20.48
C GLU A 16 -14.44 3.83 -19.72
N GLU A 17 -15.10 2.75 -20.12
CA GLU A 17 -14.78 1.42 -19.62
C GLU A 17 -13.35 1.09 -20.09
N PHE A 18 -12.44 0.92 -19.13
CA PHE A 18 -11.06 0.56 -19.41
C PHE A 18 -11.00 -0.90 -19.87
N ASP A 19 -10.78 -1.12 -21.17
CA ASP A 19 -10.66 -2.44 -21.76
C ASP A 19 -9.20 -2.77 -22.09
N ILE A 20 -8.64 -3.76 -21.39
CA ILE A 20 -7.28 -4.29 -21.60
C ILE A 20 -7.27 -5.36 -22.70
N GLY A 21 -8.44 -5.81 -23.17
CA GLY A 21 -8.58 -6.92 -24.11
C GLY A 21 -8.27 -8.29 -23.49
N VAL A 22 -8.29 -8.39 -22.15
CA VAL A 22 -8.06 -9.61 -21.37
C VAL A 22 -9.33 -9.94 -20.61
N SER A 23 -9.75 -11.21 -20.63
CA SER A 23 -10.96 -11.62 -19.89
C SER A 23 -10.70 -11.65 -18.38
N ASP A 24 -11.74 -11.45 -17.58
CA ASP A 24 -11.65 -11.52 -16.11
C ASP A 24 -11.10 -12.88 -15.64
N ASP A 25 -11.49 -13.98 -16.30
CA ASP A 25 -11.00 -15.34 -16.00
C ASP A 25 -9.48 -15.46 -16.24
N ASP A 26 -8.99 -14.83 -17.31
CA ASP A 26 -7.55 -14.78 -17.61
C ASP A 26 -6.81 -13.94 -16.58
N LEU A 27 -7.37 -12.80 -16.14
CA LEU A 27 -6.81 -11.95 -15.09
C LEU A 27 -6.74 -12.70 -13.75
N VAL A 28 -7.80 -13.41 -13.35
CA VAL A 28 -7.79 -14.25 -12.14
C VAL A 28 -6.69 -15.30 -12.23
N THR A 29 -6.58 -15.98 -13.37
CA THR A 29 -5.56 -17.01 -13.60
C THR A 29 -4.15 -16.43 -13.53
N LEU A 30 -3.95 -15.25 -14.12
CA LEU A 30 -2.69 -14.53 -14.11
C LEU A 30 -2.29 -14.11 -12.70
N ILE A 31 -3.19 -13.47 -11.94
CA ILE A 31 -2.93 -13.05 -10.56
C ILE A 31 -2.65 -14.27 -9.66
N ASN A 32 -3.38 -15.38 -9.85
CA ASN A 32 -3.09 -16.63 -9.13
C ASN A 32 -1.69 -17.18 -9.45
N SER A 33 -1.23 -17.04 -10.69
CA SER A 33 0.12 -17.44 -11.08
C SER A 33 1.18 -16.60 -10.38
N TRP A 34 0.96 -15.28 -10.27
CA TRP A 34 1.85 -14.35 -9.57
C TRP A 34 1.88 -14.56 -8.05
N GLU A 35 0.73 -14.87 -7.44
CA GLU A 35 0.65 -15.23 -6.03
C GLU A 35 1.49 -16.46 -5.71
N LYS A 36 1.46 -17.47 -6.60
CA LYS A 36 2.26 -18.68 -6.49
C LYS A 36 3.74 -18.43 -6.72
N GLU A 37 4.09 -17.62 -7.72
CA GLU A 37 5.49 -17.26 -8.00
C GLU A 37 6.15 -16.52 -6.82
N SER A 38 5.40 -15.62 -6.18
CA SER A 38 5.89 -14.81 -5.05
C SER A 38 5.86 -15.52 -3.69
N GLU A 39 5.24 -16.70 -3.59
CA GLU A 39 5.00 -17.40 -2.33
C GLU A 39 6.28 -17.78 -1.59
N ASP A 40 7.28 -18.31 -2.30
CA ASP A 40 8.56 -18.74 -1.72
C ASP A 40 9.27 -17.56 -1.04
N LEU A 41 9.42 -16.46 -1.78
CA LEU A 41 10.09 -15.26 -1.27
C LEU A 41 9.28 -14.65 -0.11
N SER A 42 7.96 -14.56 -0.26
CA SER A 42 7.08 -14.03 0.78
C SER A 42 7.18 -14.84 2.08
N THR A 43 7.29 -16.16 1.99
CA THR A 43 7.41 -17.04 3.16
C THR A 43 8.73 -16.82 3.89
N VAL A 44 9.84 -16.73 3.15
CA VAL A 44 11.16 -16.41 3.71
C VAL A 44 11.16 -15.04 4.39
N LEU A 45 10.63 -14.02 3.71
CA LEU A 45 10.55 -12.66 4.26
C LEU A 45 9.68 -12.63 5.52
N LYS A 46 8.54 -13.33 5.52
CA LYS A 46 7.65 -13.40 6.69
C LYS A 46 8.36 -13.99 7.91
N GLY A 47 9.09 -15.10 7.75
CA GLY A 47 9.85 -15.71 8.85
C GLY A 47 10.91 -14.75 9.42
N ILE A 48 11.63 -14.05 8.55
CA ILE A 48 12.62 -13.04 8.94
C ILE A 48 11.97 -11.88 9.70
N VAL A 49 10.85 -11.35 9.18
CA VAL A 49 10.11 -10.24 9.78
C VAL A 49 9.56 -10.63 11.15
N GLU A 50 8.99 -11.82 11.29
CA GLU A 50 8.48 -12.33 12.57
C GLU A 50 9.59 -12.46 13.60
N GLN A 51 10.75 -13.00 13.20
CA GLN A 51 11.92 -13.09 14.07
C GLN A 51 12.42 -11.70 14.50
N ASN A 52 12.54 -10.76 13.56
CA ASN A 52 12.95 -9.38 13.86
C ASN A 52 11.97 -8.66 14.80
N ILE A 53 10.66 -8.84 14.58
CA ILE A 53 9.63 -8.29 15.45
C ILE A 53 9.72 -8.91 16.85
N ALA A 54 9.98 -10.21 16.96
CA ALA A 54 10.17 -10.87 18.25
C ALA A 54 11.37 -10.27 19.00
N TYR A 55 12.51 -10.08 18.33
CA TYR A 55 13.67 -9.40 18.90
C TYR A 55 13.37 -7.96 19.31
N TYR A 56 12.70 -7.19 18.44
CA TYR A 56 12.31 -5.82 18.72
C TYR A 56 11.33 -5.73 19.91
N ARG A 57 10.45 -6.72 20.11
CA ARG A 57 9.56 -6.82 21.28
C ARG A 57 10.23 -7.38 22.53
N GLY A 58 11.48 -7.83 22.45
CA GLY A 58 12.20 -8.46 23.56
C GLY A 58 11.73 -9.88 23.86
N ILE A 59 10.96 -10.50 22.95
CA ILE A 59 10.53 -11.90 23.03
C ILE A 59 11.69 -12.75 22.50
N GLN A 60 12.74 -12.85 23.31
CA GLN A 60 13.87 -13.70 23.01
C GLN A 60 13.53 -15.11 23.48
N THR A 61 13.61 -16.09 22.59
CA THR A 61 13.27 -17.52 22.79
C THR A 61 14.05 -18.25 23.89
N GLY A 62 14.85 -17.52 24.68
CA GLY A 62 15.70 -18.03 25.75
C GLY A 62 15.07 -18.09 27.14
N VAL A 63 13.91 -17.46 27.38
CA VAL A 63 13.32 -17.32 28.73
C VAL A 63 12.92 -18.68 29.32
N GLU A 64 12.60 -19.66 28.48
CA GLU A 64 12.22 -21.02 28.88
C GLU A 64 13.40 -21.86 29.36
N PHE A 65 14.62 -21.51 28.93
CA PHE A 65 15.87 -22.17 29.36
C PHE A 65 16.42 -21.60 30.68
N LEU A 66 15.75 -20.60 31.26
CA LEU A 66 16.11 -20.06 32.57
C LEU A 66 15.64 -21.02 33.67
N TYR A 67 16.59 -21.72 34.31
CA TYR A 67 16.29 -22.63 35.42
C TYR A 67 16.08 -21.85 36.74
N GLY A 68 14.98 -22.14 37.45
CA GLY A 68 14.77 -21.73 38.85
C GLY A 68 14.29 -20.29 39.06
N LYS A 69 14.95 -19.54 39.96
CA LYS A 69 14.59 -18.17 40.41
C LYS A 69 15.35 -17.07 39.65
N GLN A 70 15.90 -17.37 38.47
CA GLN A 70 16.62 -16.37 37.69
C GLN A 70 15.66 -15.28 37.21
N SER A 71 16.13 -14.03 37.23
CA SER A 71 15.35 -12.88 36.78
C SER A 71 15.04 -13.02 35.29
N LYS A 72 13.76 -12.87 34.93
CA LYS A 72 13.30 -12.86 33.52
C LYS A 72 13.43 -11.47 32.88
N THR A 73 13.96 -10.49 33.60
CA THR A 73 14.10 -9.12 33.10
C THR A 73 15.26 -9.05 32.11
N VAL A 74 14.95 -8.74 30.85
CA VAL A 74 15.92 -8.53 29.78
C VAL A 74 15.89 -7.07 29.36
N GLU A 75 17.06 -6.43 29.28
CA GLU A 75 17.20 -5.11 28.68
C GLU A 75 17.20 -5.23 27.16
N ASN A 76 16.19 -4.65 26.50
CA ASN A 76 16.06 -4.74 25.05
C ASN A 76 16.86 -3.63 24.36
N ARG A 77 18.15 -3.90 24.15
CA ARG A 77 19.06 -2.98 23.45
C ARG A 77 18.66 -2.72 21.99
N ILE A 78 18.01 -3.68 21.34
CA ILE A 78 17.54 -3.52 19.95
C ILE A 78 16.45 -2.46 19.90
N PHE A 79 15.45 -2.58 20.77
CA PHE A 79 14.40 -1.56 20.87
C PHE A 79 14.98 -0.18 21.17
N MET A 80 15.87 -0.07 22.17
CA MET A 80 16.50 1.19 22.52
C MET A 80 17.28 1.81 21.35
N ALA A 81 18.08 1.01 20.64
CA ALA A 81 18.85 1.48 19.50
C ALA A 81 17.94 1.95 18.37
N VAL A 82 16.90 1.18 18.03
CA VAL A 82 15.95 1.54 16.96
C VAL A 82 15.21 2.83 17.30
N GLU A 83 14.64 2.96 18.51
CA GLU A 83 13.90 4.16 18.91
C GLU A 83 14.82 5.38 19.16
N THR A 84 16.12 5.17 19.33
CA THR A 84 17.10 6.27 19.35
C THR A 84 17.48 6.70 17.94
N MET A 85 17.66 5.75 17.01
CA MET A 85 18.09 6.06 15.63
C MET A 85 16.99 6.72 14.80
N ILE A 86 15.73 6.29 14.94
CA ILE A 86 14.61 6.83 14.16
C ILE A 86 14.56 8.37 14.21
N PRO A 87 14.46 9.01 15.38
CA PRO A 87 14.39 10.48 15.45
C PRO A 87 15.67 11.14 14.96
N ILE A 88 16.84 10.50 15.09
CA ILE A 88 18.10 11.05 14.55
C ILE A 88 18.05 11.11 13.02
N VAL A 89 17.58 10.04 12.38
CA VAL A 89 17.48 9.94 10.91
C VAL A 89 16.37 10.83 10.37
N THR A 90 15.26 11.00 11.10
CA THR A 90 14.11 11.81 10.67
C THR A 90 14.14 13.27 11.15
N ALA A 91 15.13 13.65 11.97
CA ALA A 91 15.28 15.03 12.46
C ALA A 91 15.42 16.05 11.34
N ARG A 92 16.02 15.65 10.21
CA ARG A 92 16.20 16.50 9.03
C ARG A 92 15.58 15.80 7.83
N PRO A 93 14.29 16.08 7.51
CA PRO A 93 13.71 15.56 6.28
C PRO A 93 14.55 16.03 5.08
N PRO A 94 14.69 15.19 4.04
CA PRO A 94 15.41 15.60 2.83
C PRO A 94 14.66 16.75 2.14
N ASP A 95 15.40 17.77 1.72
CA ASP A 95 14.84 18.85 0.91
C ASP A 95 14.56 18.35 -0.52
N ILE A 96 13.39 18.73 -1.05
CA ILE A 96 13.03 18.42 -2.43
C ILE A 96 13.71 19.45 -3.34
N VAL A 97 14.53 18.97 -4.26
CA VAL A 97 15.22 19.82 -5.25
C VAL A 97 14.74 19.41 -6.63
N VAL A 98 14.11 20.34 -7.35
CA VAL A 98 13.67 20.14 -8.74
C VAL A 98 14.67 20.85 -9.65
N ILE A 99 15.34 20.07 -10.50
CA ILE A 99 16.33 20.61 -11.44
C ILE A 99 15.69 20.70 -12.82
N ALA A 100 15.70 21.89 -13.42
CA ALA A 100 15.24 22.09 -14.79
C ALA A 100 16.19 21.38 -15.78
N ASN A 101 15.63 20.71 -16.78
CA ASN A 101 16.43 20.03 -17.81
C ASN A 101 17.06 20.99 -18.84
N SER A 102 16.61 22.25 -18.88
CA SER A 102 17.11 23.28 -19.80
C SER A 102 17.35 24.60 -19.09
N GLU A 103 18.29 25.39 -19.59
CA GLU A 103 18.64 26.72 -19.05
C GLU A 103 17.66 27.85 -19.42
N ASN A 104 16.57 27.53 -20.15
CA ASN A 104 15.54 28.50 -20.49
C ASN A 104 14.90 29.10 -19.23
N GLU A 105 14.66 30.41 -19.23
CA GLU A 105 14.06 31.13 -18.10
C GLU A 105 12.72 30.53 -17.68
N ASP A 106 11.85 30.23 -18.65
CA ASP A 106 10.55 29.57 -18.40
C ASP A 106 10.69 28.21 -17.72
N ALA A 107 11.72 27.43 -18.09
CA ALA A 107 11.96 26.12 -17.50
C ALA A 107 12.42 26.23 -16.04
N GLN A 108 13.22 27.26 -15.71
CA GLN A 108 13.64 27.54 -14.34
C GLN A 108 12.46 28.01 -13.49
N ILE A 109 11.60 28.90 -14.01
CA ILE A 109 10.39 29.35 -13.32
C ILE A 109 9.47 28.16 -13.02
N ASN A 110 9.24 27.28 -14.01
CA ASN A 110 8.41 26.09 -13.83
C ASN A 110 9.01 25.11 -12.81
N ALA A 111 10.32 24.90 -12.82
CA ALA A 111 10.99 24.04 -11.84
C ALA A 111 10.85 24.59 -10.41
N GLN A 112 11.01 25.90 -10.23
CA GLN A 112 10.80 26.56 -8.93
C GLN A 112 9.34 26.42 -8.46
N ALA A 113 8.37 26.68 -9.34
CA ALA A 113 6.95 26.53 -9.02
C ALA A 113 6.59 25.08 -8.64
N LEU A 114 7.15 24.10 -9.35
CA LEU A 114 6.98 22.68 -9.03
C LEU A 114 7.62 22.34 -7.67
N GLN A 115 8.81 22.85 -7.39
CA GLN A 115 9.48 22.64 -6.10
C GLN A 115 8.66 23.20 -4.95
N ASP A 116 8.13 24.41 -5.08
CA ASP A 116 7.29 25.04 -4.06
C ASP A 116 5.99 24.25 -3.85
N THR A 117 5.39 23.75 -4.94
CA THR A 117 4.20 22.90 -4.89
C THR A 117 4.49 21.57 -4.18
N LEU A 118 5.59 20.90 -4.52
CA LEU A 118 5.99 19.65 -3.87
C LEU A 118 6.33 19.88 -2.38
N GLY A 119 6.97 21.00 -2.04
CA GLY A 119 7.22 21.41 -0.65
C GLY A 119 5.92 21.56 0.14
N PHE A 120 4.92 22.23 -0.44
CA PHE A 120 3.59 22.34 0.16
C PHE A 120 2.94 20.97 0.40
N HIS A 121 2.98 20.04 -0.57
CA HIS A 121 2.47 18.69 -0.38
C HIS A 121 3.26 17.91 0.68
N PHE A 122 4.58 18.09 0.76
CA PHE A 122 5.43 17.42 1.75
C PHE A 122 5.05 17.77 3.18
N GLU A 123 4.81 19.07 3.44
CA GLU A 123 4.32 19.56 4.73
C GLU A 123 2.88 19.11 4.99
N ARG A 124 1.98 19.29 4.02
CA ARG A 124 0.56 18.92 4.13
C ARG A 124 0.38 17.44 4.47
N LEU A 125 1.13 16.56 3.79
CA LEU A 125 1.06 15.12 3.98
C LEU A 125 1.80 14.64 5.23
N ARG A 126 2.46 15.54 5.97
CA ARG A 126 3.26 15.25 7.16
C ARG A 126 4.25 14.12 6.91
N ILE A 127 5.01 14.24 5.82
CA ILE A 127 5.92 13.17 5.38
C ILE A 127 6.97 12.86 6.46
N GLN A 128 7.34 13.83 7.30
CA GLN A 128 8.25 13.61 8.42
C GLN A 128 7.70 12.57 9.43
N GLU A 129 6.44 12.73 9.89
CA GLU A 129 5.81 11.77 10.80
C GLU A 129 5.67 10.39 10.14
N LYS A 130 5.28 10.36 8.86
CA LYS A 130 5.17 9.10 8.10
C LYS A 130 6.53 8.45 7.87
N SER A 131 7.60 9.24 7.73
CA SER A 131 8.99 8.79 7.57
C SER A 131 9.51 8.06 8.79
N GLU A 132 9.09 8.44 10.00
CA GLU A 132 9.48 7.69 11.20
C GLU A 132 8.95 6.27 11.19
N ARG A 133 7.67 6.12 10.83
CA ARG A 133 7.05 4.80 10.68
C ARG A 133 7.69 4.01 9.54
N TRP A 134 7.95 4.65 8.42
CA TRP A 134 8.61 4.05 7.27
C TRP A 134 10.02 3.56 7.61
N ASN A 135 10.85 4.39 8.27
CA ASN A 135 12.19 4.01 8.71
C ASN A 135 12.17 2.89 9.76
N ARG A 136 11.20 2.90 10.68
CA ARG A 136 11.01 1.80 11.64
C ARG A 136 10.72 0.48 10.91
N ASP A 137 9.83 0.51 9.93
CA ASP A 137 9.50 -0.65 9.11
C ASP A 137 10.71 -1.10 8.27
N LEU A 138 11.51 -0.17 7.75
CA LEU A 138 12.75 -0.49 7.04
C LEU A 138 13.74 -1.24 7.94
N ILE A 139 13.97 -0.77 9.17
CA ILE A 139 14.91 -1.39 10.12
C ILE A 139 14.40 -2.75 10.62
N VAL A 140 13.13 -2.82 11.04
CA VAL A 140 12.57 -4.03 11.66
C VAL A 140 12.14 -5.06 10.61
N LYS A 141 11.51 -4.62 9.52
CA LYS A 141 10.90 -5.49 8.51
C LYS A 141 11.72 -5.62 7.22
N ARG A 142 12.89 -4.98 7.16
CA ARG A 142 13.85 -4.93 6.03
C ARG A 142 13.46 -4.08 4.82
N TYR A 143 12.20 -3.74 4.67
CA TYR A 143 11.72 -2.85 3.61
C TYR A 143 10.49 -2.10 4.11
N ALA A 144 10.18 -0.99 3.44
CA ALA A 144 9.04 -0.15 3.75
C ALA A 144 8.47 0.43 2.46
N VAL A 145 7.16 0.64 2.43
CA VAL A 145 6.43 1.01 1.22
C VAL A 145 5.56 2.22 1.50
N TYR A 146 5.68 3.22 0.64
CA TYR A 146 4.71 4.29 0.51
C TYR A 146 3.75 3.97 -0.63
N LYS A 147 2.46 4.17 -0.38
CA LYS A 147 1.43 4.12 -1.39
C LYS A 147 0.82 5.51 -1.53
N MET A 148 0.70 5.98 -2.77
CA MET A 148 0.13 7.28 -3.07
C MET A 148 -1.26 7.11 -3.71
N PRO A 149 -2.33 6.95 -2.92
CA PRO A 149 -3.67 6.93 -3.49
C PRO A 149 -4.14 8.34 -3.83
N TRP A 150 -4.98 8.44 -4.86
CA TRP A 150 -5.82 9.61 -5.07
C TRP A 150 -6.92 9.67 -4.00
N ASN A 151 -7.28 10.86 -3.56
CA ASN A 151 -8.36 11.06 -2.59
C ASN A 151 -9.40 12.03 -3.13
N ASP A 152 -10.53 11.48 -3.58
CA ASP A 152 -11.63 12.22 -4.22
C ASP A 152 -12.22 13.31 -3.32
N LYS A 153 -12.13 13.16 -1.99
CA LYS A 153 -12.67 14.16 -1.04
C LYS A 153 -11.83 15.43 -0.99
N THR A 154 -10.52 15.28 -1.17
CA THR A 154 -9.58 16.41 -1.18
C THR A 154 -9.19 16.83 -2.59
N ASP A 155 -9.62 16.07 -3.60
CA ASP A 155 -9.23 16.23 -5.00
C ASP A 155 -7.70 16.32 -5.18
N ASP A 156 -6.99 15.45 -4.45
CA ASP A 156 -5.53 15.54 -4.33
C ASP A 156 -4.93 14.18 -3.93
N VAL A 157 -3.61 14.05 -4.10
CA VAL A 157 -2.84 12.87 -3.68
C VAL A 157 -2.77 12.78 -2.16
N ASP A 158 -2.91 11.57 -1.64
CA ASP A 158 -2.61 11.21 -0.25
C ASP A 158 -1.37 10.30 -0.21
N LEU A 159 -0.82 10.07 0.97
CA LEU A 159 0.34 9.21 1.19
C LEU A 159 0.07 8.27 2.36
N ARG A 160 0.15 6.96 2.11
CA ARG A 160 -0.10 5.94 3.14
C ARG A 160 1.13 5.07 3.30
N VAL A 161 1.50 4.80 4.55
CA VAL A 161 2.53 3.80 4.87
C VAL A 161 1.85 2.45 4.91
N VAL A 162 2.19 1.58 3.97
CA VAL A 162 1.63 0.23 3.87
C VAL A 162 2.46 -0.71 4.73
N ASP A 163 1.80 -1.66 5.41
CA ASP A 163 2.53 -2.70 6.13
C ASP A 163 3.24 -3.61 5.14
N PRO A 164 4.58 -3.69 5.17
CA PRO A 164 5.36 -4.55 4.27
C PRO A 164 4.86 -5.99 4.22
N ARG A 165 4.36 -6.53 5.33
CA ARG A 165 3.86 -7.92 5.41
C ARG A 165 2.69 -8.23 4.46
N ARG A 166 2.00 -7.19 3.97
CA ARG A 166 0.89 -7.31 3.03
C ARG A 166 1.36 -7.30 1.57
N ILE A 167 2.59 -6.89 1.32
CA ILE A 167 3.16 -6.76 -0.01
C ILE A 167 3.85 -8.06 -0.42
N ARG A 168 3.63 -8.47 -1.66
CA ARG A 168 4.36 -9.54 -2.33
C ARG A 168 4.98 -9.00 -3.60
N ILE A 169 6.20 -9.43 -3.87
CA ILE A 169 6.98 -9.07 -5.04
C ILE A 169 7.49 -10.36 -5.70
N PRO A 170 7.74 -10.35 -7.03
CA PRO A 170 8.34 -11.48 -7.70
C PRO A 170 9.73 -11.76 -7.12
N ARG A 171 10.18 -13.01 -7.28
CA ARG A 171 11.47 -13.45 -6.75
C ARG A 171 12.65 -12.71 -7.38
N TYR A 172 12.49 -12.31 -8.65
CA TYR A 172 13.52 -11.66 -9.43
C TYR A 172 13.10 -10.24 -9.76
N GLY A 173 13.97 -9.29 -9.46
CA GLY A 173 13.77 -7.88 -9.71
C GLY A 173 14.88 -7.06 -9.08
N THR A 174 15.50 -6.19 -9.86
CA THR A 174 16.59 -5.32 -9.39
C THR A 174 16.11 -3.93 -9.03
N SER A 175 15.00 -3.48 -9.63
CA SER A 175 14.39 -2.19 -9.39
C SER A 175 12.86 -2.31 -9.46
N VAL A 176 12.15 -1.37 -8.83
CA VAL A 176 10.68 -1.33 -8.80
C VAL A 176 10.09 -1.30 -10.21
N HIS A 177 10.65 -0.51 -11.12
CA HIS A 177 10.21 -0.40 -12.50
C HIS A 177 10.43 -1.67 -13.34
N ALA A 178 11.36 -2.53 -12.91
CA ALA A 178 11.66 -3.79 -13.58
C ALA A 178 10.82 -4.96 -13.03
N LEU A 179 10.01 -4.74 -12.00
CA LEU A 179 9.10 -5.77 -11.49
C LEU A 179 7.93 -5.94 -12.46
N ALA A 180 7.60 -7.20 -12.76
CA ALA A 180 6.43 -7.51 -13.57
C ALA A 180 5.13 -7.18 -12.83
N PHE A 181 5.11 -7.41 -11.51
CA PHE A 181 3.95 -7.17 -10.66
C PHE A 181 4.36 -6.83 -9.23
N ILE A 182 3.44 -6.20 -8.49
CA ILE A 182 3.46 -6.07 -7.04
C ILE A 182 2.05 -6.41 -6.55
N LEU A 183 1.93 -7.28 -5.55
CA LEU A 183 0.63 -7.63 -4.97
C LEU A 183 0.52 -7.04 -3.56
N GLU A 184 -0.64 -6.49 -3.21
CA GLU A 184 -0.97 -6.06 -1.87
C GLU A 184 -2.22 -6.81 -1.37
N ASN A 185 -2.12 -7.46 -0.21
CA ASN A 185 -3.27 -8.05 0.45
C ASN A 185 -3.94 -7.04 1.39
N VAL A 186 -5.12 -6.57 1.00
CA VAL A 186 -5.90 -5.58 1.75
C VAL A 186 -7.07 -6.27 2.45
N GLU A 187 -7.17 -6.09 3.75
CA GLU A 187 -8.33 -6.54 4.51
C GLU A 187 -9.40 -5.45 4.52
N MET A 188 -10.58 -5.76 3.98
CA MET A 188 -11.73 -4.85 3.94
C MET A 188 -12.97 -5.54 4.49
N SER A 189 -13.79 -4.79 5.23
CA SER A 189 -15.14 -5.22 5.59
C SER A 189 -16.08 -5.13 4.39
N PHE A 190 -17.19 -5.87 4.41
CA PHE A 190 -18.17 -5.83 3.32
C PHE A 190 -18.65 -4.40 3.00
N LYS A 191 -18.93 -3.61 4.03
CA LYS A 191 -19.32 -2.21 3.86
C LYS A 191 -18.25 -1.37 3.16
N GLN A 192 -16.98 -1.60 3.46
CA GLN A 192 -15.89 -0.89 2.79
C GLN A 192 -15.75 -1.30 1.33
N ILE A 193 -16.08 -2.55 0.99
CA ILE A 193 -16.12 -3.02 -0.40
C ILE A 193 -17.27 -2.35 -1.14
N GLU A 194 -18.45 -2.30 -0.53
CA GLU A 194 -19.62 -1.60 -1.09
C GLU A 194 -19.36 -0.10 -1.27
N ASP A 195 -18.76 0.55 -0.27
CA ASP A 195 -18.42 1.98 -0.33
C ASP A 195 -17.36 2.30 -1.41
N PHE A 196 -16.45 1.36 -1.70
CA PHE A 196 -15.30 1.60 -2.60
C PHE A 196 -15.53 1.09 -4.04
N PHE A 197 -16.10 -0.11 -4.19
CA PHE A 197 -16.33 -0.76 -5.49
C PHE A 197 -17.81 -0.76 -5.92
N GLY A 198 -18.72 -0.35 -5.04
CA GLY A 198 -20.15 -0.35 -5.28
C GLY A 198 -20.86 -1.64 -4.85
N GLU A 199 -22.19 -1.59 -4.83
CA GLU A 199 -23.06 -2.68 -4.34
C GLU A 199 -22.98 -3.94 -5.23
N GLU A 200 -22.85 -3.78 -6.55
CA GLU A 200 -22.78 -4.91 -7.49
C GLU A 200 -21.52 -5.76 -7.25
N ALA A 201 -20.35 -5.12 -7.13
CA ALA A 201 -19.10 -5.80 -6.82
C ALA A 201 -19.14 -6.48 -5.45
N ALA A 202 -19.70 -5.79 -4.45
CA ALA A 202 -19.86 -6.37 -3.11
C ALA A 202 -20.75 -7.63 -3.14
N ASN A 203 -21.83 -7.63 -3.91
CA ASN A 203 -22.71 -8.80 -4.05
C ASN A 203 -22.00 -9.96 -4.78
N LYS A 204 -21.22 -9.71 -5.83
CA LYS A 204 -20.41 -10.74 -6.51
C LYS A 204 -19.42 -11.42 -5.55
N VAL A 205 -18.82 -10.66 -4.63
CA VAL A 205 -17.95 -11.19 -3.57
C VAL A 205 -18.71 -12.07 -2.57
N LEU A 206 -19.96 -11.72 -2.28
CA LEU A 206 -20.81 -12.49 -1.37
C LEU A 206 -21.20 -13.84 -1.98
N GLU A 207 -21.59 -13.85 -3.25
CA GLU A 207 -22.00 -15.04 -4.00
C GLU A 207 -20.84 -16.05 -4.13
N ASN A 208 -19.63 -15.57 -4.43
CA ASN A 208 -18.44 -16.40 -4.60
C ASN A 208 -17.71 -16.77 -3.30
N SER A 209 -18.26 -16.39 -2.14
CA SER A 209 -17.68 -16.79 -0.86
C SER A 209 -17.95 -18.28 -0.57
N PRO A 210 -16.95 -19.11 -0.26
CA PRO A 210 -17.12 -20.57 -0.03
C PRO A 210 -17.94 -20.91 1.22
N THR A 211 -18.41 -19.89 1.96
CA THR A 211 -19.08 -20.01 3.25
C THR A 211 -20.60 -19.91 3.15
N GLN A 212 -21.22 -20.24 2.01
CA GLN A 212 -22.69 -20.21 1.84
C GLN A 212 -23.45 -21.08 2.87
N ALA A 213 -22.78 -22.00 3.57
CA ALA A 213 -23.35 -22.80 4.65
C ALA A 213 -23.53 -22.03 5.99
N GLU A 214 -22.84 -20.90 6.19
CA GLU A 214 -23.04 -20.00 7.33
C GLU A 214 -23.94 -18.84 6.87
N GLY A 215 -25.10 -18.64 7.50
CA GLY A 215 -26.09 -17.64 7.05
C GLY A 215 -25.50 -16.25 6.75
N GLU A 216 -26.05 -15.58 5.73
CA GLU A 216 -25.56 -14.34 5.10
C GLU A 216 -25.08 -13.25 6.07
N ARG A 217 -25.74 -13.10 7.23
CA ARG A 217 -25.34 -12.16 8.28
C ARG A 217 -23.90 -12.36 8.75
N LYS A 218 -23.47 -13.61 8.99
CA LYS A 218 -22.11 -13.90 9.46
C LYS A 218 -21.05 -13.63 8.41
N ILE A 219 -21.41 -13.71 7.12
CA ILE A 219 -20.49 -13.47 6.00
C ILE A 219 -20.22 -11.97 5.87
N ARG A 220 -21.26 -11.13 5.98
CA ARG A 220 -21.15 -9.67 5.91
C ARG A 220 -20.33 -9.08 7.06
N GLU A 221 -20.30 -9.75 8.20
CA GLU A 221 -19.54 -9.32 9.40
C GLU A 221 -18.05 -9.66 9.33
N ARG A 222 -17.62 -10.57 8.45
CA ARG A 222 -16.20 -10.94 8.32
C ARG A 222 -15.46 -10.04 7.34
N ASN A 223 -14.23 -9.68 7.69
CA ASN A 223 -13.31 -9.06 6.76
C ASN A 223 -12.94 -10.03 5.64
N LYS A 224 -12.85 -9.51 4.42
CA LYS A 224 -12.37 -10.21 3.23
C LYS A 224 -10.97 -9.71 2.91
N VAL A 225 -10.14 -10.61 2.40
CA VAL A 225 -8.82 -10.28 1.87
C VAL A 225 -8.99 -10.06 0.37
N ILE A 226 -8.64 -8.86 -0.07
CA ILE A 226 -8.60 -8.46 -1.47
C ILE A 226 -7.13 -8.41 -1.88
N THR A 227 -6.79 -9.09 -2.98
CA THR A 227 -5.48 -8.96 -3.60
C THR A 227 -5.54 -7.82 -4.60
N GLU A 228 -4.81 -6.77 -4.35
CA GLU A 228 -4.61 -5.67 -5.28
C GLU A 228 -3.30 -5.89 -6.05
N ALA A 229 -3.41 -6.13 -7.35
CA ALA A 229 -2.31 -6.42 -8.24
C ALA A 229 -1.94 -5.17 -9.04
N TRP A 230 -0.69 -4.72 -8.88
CA TRP A 230 -0.11 -3.59 -9.58
C TRP A 230 0.85 -4.09 -10.65
N THR A 231 0.69 -3.60 -11.87
CA THR A 231 1.64 -3.78 -12.96
C THR A 231 2.06 -2.41 -13.50
N ASN A 232 2.95 -2.39 -14.50
CA ASN A 232 3.30 -1.16 -15.20
C ASN A 232 2.17 -0.65 -16.13
N GLU A 233 1.17 -1.48 -16.41
CA GLU A 233 0.12 -1.19 -17.41
C GLU A 233 -1.26 -0.97 -16.76
N PHE A 234 -1.55 -1.68 -15.67
CA PHE A 234 -2.85 -1.63 -15.01
C PHE A 234 -2.77 -1.98 -13.52
N VAL A 235 -3.86 -1.67 -12.82
CA VAL A 235 -4.14 -2.14 -11.45
C VAL A 235 -5.42 -2.97 -11.50
N ALA A 236 -5.40 -4.15 -10.88
CA ALA A 236 -6.55 -5.04 -10.77
C ALA A 236 -6.78 -5.43 -9.30
N TRP A 237 -8.03 -5.63 -8.93
CA TRP A 237 -8.41 -6.12 -7.61
C TRP A 237 -8.98 -7.52 -7.77
N LYS A 238 -8.70 -8.41 -6.82
CA LYS A 238 -9.19 -9.79 -6.85
C LYS A 238 -9.68 -10.21 -5.48
N VAL A 239 -10.87 -10.82 -5.44
CA VAL A 239 -11.39 -11.50 -4.25
C VAL A 239 -11.80 -12.92 -4.61
N GLY A 240 -10.98 -13.90 -4.23
CA GLY A 240 -11.22 -15.30 -4.61
C GLY A 240 -11.13 -15.48 -6.13
N SER A 241 -12.25 -15.79 -6.77
CA SER A 241 -12.38 -15.97 -8.23
C SER A 241 -13.03 -14.78 -8.93
N VAL A 242 -13.16 -13.63 -8.25
CA VAL A 242 -13.79 -12.41 -8.78
C VAL A 242 -12.74 -11.32 -8.92
N ILE A 243 -12.82 -10.56 -10.01
CA ILE A 243 -12.11 -9.28 -10.21
C ILE A 243 -13.02 -8.12 -9.81
#